data_AF-C8P8Y9-F1
#
_entry.id   AF-C8P8Y9-F1
#
_cell.length_a   1.000
_cell.length_b   1.000
_cell.length_c   1.000
_cell.angle_alpha   90.00
_cell.angle_beta   90.00
_cell.angle_gamma   90.00
#
_symmetry.space_group_name_H-M   'P 1'
#
loop_
_entity.id
_entity.type
_entity.pdbx_description
1 polymer ?
#
loop_
_entity_poly.entity_id
_entity_poly.type
_entity_poly.pdbx_seq_one_letter_code
_entity_poly.pdbx_strand_id
1 'polypeptide(L)'
;MQIHHSTEVANLARKQKLLSQSTGHLRVVEQEAKYKAEFLAADGLPELQKTPPAHLDKVAKAEYRRIISSLGKLPLRNLDRSELELYCTWYSIYNRASKEFREVKDIAGDPDSVNYYTSIFDKCTRNIKGLASDLGLTVNSRLQMNMPKADKEEEHKSLREKFGIS
;
A
#
# COMPACT_ATOMS: atom_id res chain seq x y z
N MET A 1 -17.69 10.39 -22.89
CA MET A 1 -16.65 11.10 -22.11
C MET A 1 -15.26 10.45 -22.19
N GLN A 2 -15.02 9.45 -23.05
CA GLN A 2 -13.70 8.80 -23.22
C GLN A 2 -12.88 9.32 -24.41
N ILE A 3 -13.52 10.01 -25.37
CA ILE A 3 -12.87 10.40 -26.64
C ILE A 3 -11.99 11.64 -26.47
N HIS A 4 -12.40 12.58 -25.60
CA HIS A 4 -11.62 13.80 -25.30
C HIS A 4 -10.30 13.52 -24.57
N HIS A 5 -10.26 12.49 -23.71
CA HIS A 5 -9.07 12.13 -22.94
C HIS A 5 -7.95 11.63 -23.86
N SER A 6 -8.26 10.78 -24.85
CA SER A 6 -7.26 10.28 -25.81
C SER A 6 -6.65 11.36 -26.70
N THR A 7 -7.40 12.43 -27.02
CA THR A 7 -6.89 13.56 -27.83
C THR A 7 -5.90 14.41 -27.04
N GLU A 8 -6.09 14.52 -25.72
CA GLU A 8 -5.22 15.24 -24.80
C GLU A 8 -3.86 14.52 -24.64
N VAL A 9 -3.87 13.20 -24.51
CA VAL A 9 -2.65 12.38 -24.43
C VAL A 9 -1.82 12.49 -25.72
N ALA A 10 -2.48 12.51 -26.89
CA ALA A 10 -1.82 12.65 -28.18
C ALA A 10 -1.19 14.05 -28.38
N ASN A 11 -1.82 15.11 -27.87
CA ASN A 11 -1.29 16.47 -27.91
C ASN A 11 -0.10 16.66 -26.96
N LEU A 12 -0.12 16.01 -25.79
CA LEU A 12 1.01 15.96 -24.85
C LEU A 12 2.23 15.26 -25.46
N ALA A 13 2.01 14.15 -26.17
CA ALA A 13 3.06 13.45 -26.91
C ALA A 13 3.65 14.28 -28.07
N ARG A 14 2.85 15.17 -28.67
CA ARG A 14 3.31 16.07 -29.72
C ARG A 14 4.13 17.24 -29.16
N LYS A 15 3.74 17.76 -27.98
CA LYS A 15 4.46 18.81 -27.23
C LYS A 15 5.80 18.32 -26.68
N GLN A 16 5.87 17.04 -26.28
CA GLN A 16 7.10 16.30 -25.95
C GLN A 16 8.13 16.34 -27.08
N LYS A 17 7.70 16.18 -28.34
CA LYS A 17 8.58 16.18 -29.52
C LYS A 17 9.13 17.57 -29.86
N LEU A 18 8.44 18.64 -29.44
CA LEU A 18 8.83 20.03 -29.65
C LEU A 18 9.82 20.53 -28.59
N LEU A 19 9.63 20.12 -27.32
CA LEU A 19 10.53 20.45 -26.22
C LEU A 19 11.90 19.76 -26.35
N SER A 20 11.92 18.55 -26.90
CA SER A 20 13.17 17.80 -27.16
C SER A 20 14.06 18.42 -28.24
N GLN A 21 13.55 19.32 -29.07
CA GLN A 21 14.31 19.92 -30.17
C GLN A 21 14.98 21.25 -29.80
N SER A 22 14.79 21.78 -28.59
CA SER A 22 15.37 23.06 -28.17
C SER A 22 16.68 22.87 -27.40
N THR A 23 17.79 23.33 -27.99
CA THR A 23 19.14 23.27 -27.42
C THR A 23 19.48 24.44 -26.48
N GLY A 24 18.49 24.91 -25.69
CA GLY A 24 18.71 25.75 -24.51
C GLY A 24 19.12 24.88 -23.31
N HIS A 25 20.43 24.78 -23.04
CA HIS A 25 21.06 23.54 -22.59
C HIS A 25 21.03 23.11 -21.11
N LEU A 26 20.60 23.92 -20.12
CA LEU A 26 20.52 23.45 -18.72
C LEU A 26 19.10 23.39 -18.14
N ARG A 27 18.16 24.22 -18.64
CA ARG A 27 16.87 24.46 -17.98
C ARG A 27 15.77 23.48 -18.37
N VAL A 28 15.82 22.91 -19.58
CA VAL A 28 14.78 21.98 -20.08
C VAL A 28 14.93 20.58 -19.47
N VAL A 29 16.17 20.15 -19.20
CA VAL A 29 16.47 18.81 -18.65
C VAL A 29 16.07 18.70 -17.17
N GLU A 30 16.33 19.74 -16.37
CA GLU A 30 15.88 19.80 -14.98
C GLU A 30 14.35 19.88 -14.89
N GLN A 31 13.71 20.59 -15.82
CA GLN A 31 12.26 20.78 -15.85
C GLN A 31 11.52 19.52 -16.33
N GLU A 32 12.09 18.72 -17.23
CA GLU A 32 11.59 17.39 -17.57
C GLU A 32 11.80 16.36 -16.44
N ALA A 33 12.91 16.43 -15.70
CA ALA A 33 13.17 15.52 -14.58
C ALA A 33 12.25 15.80 -13.39
N LYS A 34 12.00 17.07 -13.06
CA LYS A 34 11.07 17.49 -12.01
C LYS A 34 9.61 17.19 -12.37
N TYR A 35 9.23 17.42 -13.63
CA TYR A 35 7.89 17.13 -14.13
C TYR A 35 7.61 15.62 -14.23
N LYS A 36 8.58 14.81 -14.65
CA LYS A 36 8.48 13.34 -14.60
C LYS A 36 8.41 12.81 -13.16
N ALA A 37 9.08 13.46 -12.20
CA ALA A 37 8.97 13.10 -10.79
C ALA A 37 7.63 13.51 -10.16
N GLU A 38 7.09 14.70 -10.47
CA GLU A 38 5.79 15.21 -9.99
C GLU A 38 4.59 14.49 -10.64
N PHE A 39 4.70 14.05 -11.89
CA PHE A 39 3.65 13.30 -12.59
C PHE A 39 3.66 11.80 -12.24
N LEU A 40 4.81 11.21 -11.89
CA LEU A 40 4.92 9.81 -11.39
C LEU A 40 4.59 9.66 -9.89
N ALA A 41 4.34 10.76 -9.17
CA ALA A 41 3.51 10.79 -7.96
C ALA A 41 1.98 10.62 -8.25
N ALA A 42 1.62 10.49 -9.53
CA ALA A 42 0.68 9.61 -10.24
C ALA A 42 -0.78 9.35 -9.81
N ASP A 43 -1.25 9.75 -8.64
CA ASP A 43 -2.66 9.50 -8.24
C ASP A 43 -3.34 10.73 -7.62
N GLY A 44 -2.60 11.83 -7.43
CA GLY A 44 -3.12 13.09 -6.87
C GLY A 44 -3.44 13.00 -5.38
N LEU A 45 -3.18 11.85 -4.75
CA LEU A 45 -3.42 11.62 -3.33
C LEU A 45 -2.23 12.13 -2.50
N PRO A 46 -2.50 12.86 -1.39
CA PRO A 46 -1.44 13.34 -0.52
C PRO A 46 -0.55 12.21 0.03
N GLU A 47 0.72 12.52 0.30
CA GLU A 47 1.62 11.62 1.01
C GLU A 47 1.03 11.19 2.35
N LEU A 48 1.25 9.92 2.72
CA LEU A 48 0.86 9.40 4.02
C LEU A 48 1.51 10.22 5.15
N GLN A 49 0.70 10.58 6.15
CA GLN A 49 1.20 11.27 7.34
C GLN A 49 2.32 10.47 8.03
N LYS A 50 3.47 11.10 8.23
CA LYS A 50 4.65 10.42 8.82
C LYS A 50 4.58 10.33 10.35
N THR A 51 3.90 11.28 10.98
CA THR A 51 3.74 11.33 12.43
C THR A 51 2.47 10.58 12.86
N PRO A 52 2.50 9.83 13.97
CA PRO A 52 1.30 9.13 14.41
C PRO A 52 0.27 10.13 14.99
N PRO A 53 -1.02 9.92 14.75
CA PRO A 53 -2.09 10.76 15.27
C PRO A 53 -2.11 10.85 16.80
N ALA A 54 -2.61 11.99 17.32
CA ALA A 54 -2.63 12.26 18.75
C ALA A 54 -3.53 11.28 19.55
N HIS A 55 -4.62 10.82 18.95
CA HIS A 55 -5.61 9.95 19.60
C HIS A 55 -5.12 8.50 19.80
N LEU A 56 -4.07 8.08 19.08
CA LEU A 56 -3.50 6.73 19.26
C LEU A 56 -2.83 6.61 20.62
N ASP A 57 -2.95 5.43 21.23
CA ASP A 57 -2.22 5.13 22.47
C ASP A 57 -0.70 4.98 22.24
N LYS A 58 0.06 4.83 23.32
CA LYS A 58 1.52 4.75 23.27
C LYS A 58 2.04 3.58 22.41
N VAL A 59 1.39 2.42 22.48
CA VAL A 59 1.80 1.22 21.75
C VAL A 59 1.43 1.35 20.28
N ALA A 60 0.21 1.80 19.98
CA ALA A 60 -0.23 2.08 18.61
C ALA A 60 0.66 3.13 17.93
N LYS A 61 1.05 4.21 18.63
CA LYS A 61 1.99 5.22 18.13
C LYS A 61 3.38 4.63 17.81
N ALA A 62 3.85 3.70 18.63
CA ALA A 62 5.13 3.03 18.39
C ALA A 62 5.07 2.14 17.15
N GLU A 63 3.98 1.39 17.00
CA GLU A 63 3.76 0.52 15.85
C GLU A 63 3.61 1.31 14.55
N TYR A 64 2.87 2.42 14.59
CA TYR A 64 2.74 3.34 13.46
C TYR A 64 4.12 3.82 12.98
N ARG A 65 4.98 4.27 13.90
CA ARG A 65 6.35 4.69 13.57
C ARG A 65 7.17 3.56 12.96
N ARG A 66 7.06 2.34 13.51
CA ARG A 66 7.75 1.15 12.99
C ARG A 66 7.35 0.86 11.54
N ILE A 67 6.05 0.93 11.23
CA ILE A 67 5.54 0.72 9.87
C ILE A 67 6.02 1.84 8.94
N ILE A 68 5.86 3.11 9.32
CA ILE A 68 6.33 4.26 8.54
C ILE A 68 7.83 4.15 8.21
N SER A 69 8.67 3.77 9.18
CA SER A 69 10.11 3.58 8.93
C SER A 69 10.43 2.39 8.01
N SER A 70 9.50 1.44 7.85
CA SER A 70 9.71 0.18 7.13
C SER A 70 8.92 0.09 5.82
N LEU A 71 8.20 1.15 5.43
CA LEU A 71 7.32 1.17 4.24
C LEU A 71 8.08 0.89 2.94
N GLY A 72 9.35 1.33 2.86
CA GLY A 72 10.19 1.14 1.68
C GLY A 72 9.57 1.76 0.42
N LYS A 73 9.22 0.91 -0.55
CA LYS A 73 8.63 1.30 -1.85
C LYS A 73 7.11 1.11 -1.92
N LEU A 74 6.46 0.77 -0.80
CA LEU A 74 5.00 0.60 -0.80
C LEU A 74 4.31 1.93 -1.14
N PRO A 75 3.37 1.95 -2.10
CA PRO A 75 2.75 3.18 -2.58
C PRO A 75 1.59 3.65 -1.67
N LEU A 76 1.73 3.55 -0.33
CA LEU A 76 0.66 4.00 0.57
C LEU A 76 0.49 5.53 0.52
N ARG A 77 -0.75 5.96 0.60
CA ARG A 77 -1.19 7.36 0.56
C ARG A 77 -1.92 7.73 1.83
N ASN A 78 -2.18 9.03 1.99
CA ASN A 78 -2.98 9.50 3.12
C ASN A 78 -4.42 8.96 3.11
N LEU A 79 -4.91 8.46 1.96
CA LEU A 79 -6.18 7.75 1.86
C LEU A 79 -6.19 6.47 2.72
N ASP A 80 -5.06 5.75 2.75
CA ASP A 80 -4.89 4.48 3.49
C ASP A 80 -4.63 4.71 4.99
N ARG A 81 -4.56 5.98 5.41
CA ARG A 81 -4.20 6.35 6.78
C ARG A 81 -5.14 5.76 7.81
N SER A 82 -6.44 5.73 7.53
CA SER A 82 -7.45 5.17 8.44
C SER A 82 -7.24 3.68 8.68
N GLU A 83 -6.90 2.92 7.63
CA GLU A 83 -6.58 1.49 7.72
C GLU A 83 -5.30 1.25 8.52
N LEU A 84 -4.27 2.09 8.31
CA LEU A 84 -3.05 2.02 9.10
C LEU A 84 -3.28 2.35 10.59
N GLU A 85 -4.09 3.36 10.89
CA GLU A 85 -4.48 3.70 12.27
C GLU A 85 -5.23 2.55 12.94
N LEU A 86 -6.17 1.92 12.22
CA LEU A 86 -6.92 0.78 12.71
C LEU A 86 -6.02 -0.44 12.92
N TYR A 87 -5.07 -0.70 12.02
CA TYR A 87 -4.06 -1.74 12.18
C TYR A 87 -3.27 -1.55 13.47
N CYS A 88 -2.75 -0.33 13.69
CA CYS A 88 -1.96 0.00 14.88
C CYS A 88 -2.79 -0.12 16.17
N THR A 89 -4.08 0.20 16.09
CA THR A 89 -5.02 0.06 17.21
C THR A 89 -5.23 -1.42 17.56
N TRP A 90 -5.49 -2.28 16.58
CA TRP A 90 -5.61 -3.72 16.82
C TRP A 90 -4.32 -4.35 17.34
N TYR A 91 -3.16 -3.91 16.84
CA TYR A 91 -1.86 -4.32 17.37
C TYR A 91 -1.70 -3.95 18.85
N SER A 92 -2.10 -2.73 19.23
CA SER A 92 -2.07 -2.30 20.63
C SER A 92 -2.99 -3.13 21.53
N ILE A 93 -4.23 -3.39 21.08
CA ILE A 93 -5.19 -4.23 21.81
C ILE A 93 -4.64 -5.64 21.98
N TYR A 94 -4.06 -6.23 20.92
CA TYR A 94 -3.43 -7.53 20.98
C TYR A 94 -2.30 -7.55 22.02
N ASN A 95 -1.37 -6.60 21.94
CA ASN A 95 -0.24 -6.51 22.86
C ASN A 95 -0.70 -6.32 24.32
N ARG A 96 -1.76 -5.55 24.56
CA ARG A 96 -2.34 -5.40 25.91
C ARG A 96 -2.95 -6.72 26.39
N ALA A 97 -3.82 -7.34 25.59
CA ALA A 97 -4.42 -8.63 25.91
C ALA A 97 -3.36 -9.71 26.16
N SER A 98 -2.27 -9.73 25.39
CA SER A 98 -1.17 -10.68 25.57
C SER A 98 -0.39 -10.47 26.87
N LYS A 99 -0.37 -9.25 27.42
CA LYS A 99 0.23 -8.98 28.73
C LYS A 99 -0.70 -9.44 29.85
N GLU A 100 -1.97 -9.04 29.77
CA GLU A 100 -2.98 -9.42 30.75
C GLU A 100 -3.14 -10.95 30.83
N PHE A 101 -3.14 -11.64 29.69
CA PHE A 101 -3.22 -13.10 29.63
C PHE A 101 -2.04 -13.82 30.30
N ARG A 102 -0.84 -13.23 30.32
CA ARG A 102 0.32 -13.82 31.02
C ARG A 102 0.18 -13.80 32.54
N GLU A 103 -0.65 -12.90 33.07
CA GLU A 103 -0.92 -12.79 34.50
C GLU A 103 -1.98 -13.80 34.98
N VAL A 104 -2.63 -14.52 34.05
CA VAL A 104 -3.57 -15.61 34.37
C VAL A 104 -2.74 -16.77 34.95
N LYS A 105 -2.73 -16.87 36.29
CA LYS A 105 -1.84 -17.78 37.04
C LYS A 105 -2.20 -19.26 36.92
N ASP A 106 -3.46 -19.58 36.62
CA ASP A 106 -3.94 -20.96 36.49
C ASP A 106 -4.94 -21.08 35.34
N ILE A 107 -4.47 -21.58 34.20
CA ILE A 107 -5.26 -21.82 32.99
C ILE A 107 -6.32 -22.91 33.24
N ALA A 108 -6.04 -23.88 34.12
CA ALA A 108 -7.00 -24.94 34.45
C ALA A 108 -8.06 -24.46 35.45
N GLY A 109 -7.69 -23.51 36.32
CA GLY A 109 -8.56 -22.91 37.33
C GLY A 109 -9.45 -21.76 36.84
N ASP A 110 -9.15 -21.16 35.68
CA ASP A 110 -9.94 -20.06 35.10
C ASP A 110 -10.21 -20.22 33.58
N PRO A 111 -11.03 -21.22 33.17
CA PRO A 111 -11.37 -21.46 31.76
C PRO A 111 -12.09 -20.29 31.09
N ASP A 112 -12.86 -19.51 31.86
CA ASP A 112 -13.63 -18.37 31.33
C ASP A 112 -12.71 -17.22 30.89
N SER A 113 -11.70 -16.88 31.70
CA SER A 113 -10.68 -15.91 31.29
C SER A 113 -9.90 -16.39 30.07
N VAL A 114 -9.56 -17.68 30.02
CA VAL A 114 -8.85 -18.28 28.88
C VAL A 114 -9.68 -18.16 27.60
N ASN A 115 -10.96 -18.50 27.65
CA ASN A 115 -11.88 -18.39 26.53
C ASN A 115 -12.07 -16.92 26.10
N TYR A 116 -12.20 -16.01 27.07
CA TYR A 116 -12.30 -14.57 26.83
C TYR A 116 -11.09 -14.03 26.06
N TYR A 117 -9.87 -14.27 26.55
CA TYR A 117 -8.65 -13.79 25.89
C TYR A 117 -8.41 -14.47 24.54
N THR A 118 -8.73 -15.75 24.40
CA THR A 118 -8.67 -16.45 23.11
C THR A 118 -9.59 -15.79 22.08
N SER A 119 -10.81 -15.40 22.47
CA SER A 119 -11.74 -14.68 21.59
C SER A 119 -11.20 -13.31 21.14
N ILE A 120 -10.49 -12.61 22.05
CA ILE A 120 -9.83 -11.33 21.74
C ILE A 120 -8.68 -11.57 20.77
N PHE A 121 -7.83 -12.58 21.02
CA PHE A 121 -6.70 -12.90 20.15
C PHE A 121 -7.15 -13.27 18.75
N ASP A 122 -8.22 -14.06 18.62
CA ASP A 122 -8.79 -14.39 17.33
C ASP A 122 -9.30 -13.16 16.59
N LYS A 123 -10.02 -12.27 17.28
CA LYS A 123 -10.53 -11.03 16.69
C LYS A 123 -9.38 -10.12 16.24
N CYS A 124 -8.38 -9.92 17.10
CA CYS A 124 -7.21 -9.13 16.76
C CYS A 124 -6.44 -9.74 15.58
N THR A 125 -6.18 -11.04 15.61
CA THR A 125 -5.43 -11.74 14.56
C THR A 125 -6.12 -11.63 13.21
N ARG A 126 -7.44 -11.78 13.16
CA ARG A 126 -8.22 -11.63 11.92
C ARG A 126 -8.12 -10.20 11.37
N ASN A 127 -8.32 -9.18 12.21
CA ASN A 127 -8.25 -7.78 11.77
C ASN A 127 -6.82 -7.39 11.35
N ILE A 128 -5.80 -7.77 12.12
CA ILE A 128 -4.39 -7.50 11.80
C ILE A 128 -4.01 -8.16 10.48
N LYS A 129 -4.38 -9.43 10.25
CA LYS A 129 -4.08 -10.12 8.99
C LYS A 129 -4.80 -9.49 7.79
N GLY A 130 -6.07 -9.13 7.94
CA GLY A 130 -6.85 -8.44 6.89
C GLY A 130 -6.21 -7.12 6.50
N LEU A 131 -6.06 -6.21 7.48
CA LEU A 131 -5.46 -4.90 7.26
C LEU A 131 -4.01 -4.97 6.77
N ALA A 132 -3.22 -5.96 7.23
CA ALA A 132 -1.88 -6.18 6.68
C ALA A 132 -1.90 -6.58 5.21
N SER A 133 -2.91 -7.35 4.78
CA SER A 133 -3.09 -7.72 3.38
C SER A 133 -3.44 -6.51 2.55
N ASP A 134 -4.42 -5.71 3.00
CA ASP A 134 -4.93 -4.52 2.33
C ASP A 134 -3.83 -3.46 2.16
N LEU A 135 -3.05 -3.22 3.22
CA LEU A 135 -1.92 -2.28 3.22
C LEU A 135 -0.65 -2.81 2.54
N GLY A 136 -0.66 -4.03 1.98
CA GLY A 136 0.50 -4.61 1.31
C GLY A 136 1.66 -5.00 2.25
N LEU A 137 1.41 -5.14 3.55
CA LEU A 137 2.41 -5.45 4.57
C LEU A 137 2.78 -6.94 4.64
N THR A 138 2.06 -7.81 3.94
CA THR A 138 2.39 -9.24 3.87
C THR A 138 3.43 -9.57 2.80
N VAL A 139 4.15 -10.69 2.97
CA VAL A 139 5.11 -11.19 1.98
C VAL A 139 4.40 -11.43 0.64
N ASN A 140 3.22 -12.05 0.66
CA ASN A 140 2.45 -12.34 -0.55
C ASN A 140 2.06 -11.06 -1.30
N SER A 141 1.56 -10.05 -0.60
CA SER A 141 1.22 -8.76 -1.21
C SER A 141 2.44 -8.12 -1.86
N ARG A 142 3.61 -8.16 -1.18
CA ARG A 142 4.86 -7.64 -1.75
C ARG A 142 5.35 -8.43 -2.95
N LEU A 143 5.21 -9.76 -2.95
CA LEU A 143 5.55 -10.59 -4.10
C LEU A 143 4.66 -10.22 -5.28
N GLN A 144 3.34 -10.12 -5.10
CA GLN A 144 2.40 -9.73 -6.15
C GLN A 144 2.70 -8.34 -6.73
N MET A 145 3.07 -7.37 -5.89
CA MET A 145 3.47 -6.03 -6.34
C MET A 145 4.73 -6.03 -7.21
N ASN A 146 5.63 -6.98 -6.97
CA ASN A 146 6.92 -7.11 -7.67
C ASN A 146 6.88 -8.14 -8.80
N MET A 147 5.76 -8.85 -9.00
CA MET A 147 5.63 -9.79 -10.11
C MET A 147 5.67 -9.02 -11.43
N PRO A 148 6.47 -9.49 -12.42
CA PRO A 148 6.40 -8.95 -13.77
C PRO A 148 4.96 -9.01 -14.23
N LYS A 149 4.41 -7.86 -14.64
CA LYS A 149 3.10 -7.85 -15.29
C LYS A 149 3.30 -8.61 -16.59
N ALA A 150 2.75 -9.82 -16.70
CA ALA A 150 2.67 -10.50 -17.98
C ALA A 150 1.92 -9.54 -18.92
N ASP A 151 2.60 -9.10 -19.98
CA ASP A 151 1.97 -8.27 -20.99
C ASP A 151 0.81 -9.06 -21.57
N LYS A 152 -0.41 -8.70 -21.16
CA LYS A 152 -1.67 -9.32 -21.62
C LYS A 152 -1.88 -9.16 -23.14
N GLU A 153 -0.98 -8.47 -23.83
CA GLU A 153 -0.94 -8.38 -25.29
C GLU A 153 -0.37 -9.64 -25.96
N GLU A 154 0.47 -10.44 -25.28
CA GLU A 154 1.02 -11.68 -25.89
C GLU A 154 0.05 -12.87 -25.77
N GLU A 155 -0.81 -12.90 -24.75
CA GLU A 155 -1.67 -14.05 -24.49
C GLU A 155 -2.77 -14.21 -25.56
N HIS A 156 -3.26 -13.10 -26.13
CA HIS A 156 -4.28 -13.11 -27.18
C HIS A 156 -3.77 -13.42 -28.60
N LYS A 157 -2.46 -13.31 -28.87
CA LYS A 157 -1.90 -13.71 -30.17
C LYS A 157 -1.61 -15.21 -30.24
N SER A 158 -1.26 -15.82 -29.10
CA SER A 158 -0.76 -17.19 -29.07
C SER A 158 -1.80 -18.26 -29.42
N LEU A 159 -3.09 -18.12 -29.07
CA LEU A 159 -4.08 -19.18 -29.31
C LEU A 159 -4.61 -19.22 -30.76
N ARG A 160 -4.77 -18.05 -31.39
CA ARG A 160 -5.22 -17.97 -32.79
C ARG A 160 -4.14 -18.40 -33.77
N GLU A 161 -2.88 -18.01 -33.53
CA GLU A 161 -1.75 -18.44 -34.37
C GLU A 161 -1.37 -19.92 -34.15
N LYS A 162 -1.48 -20.43 -32.92
CA LYS A 162 -1.06 -21.80 -32.59
C LYS A 162 -2.05 -22.89 -32.99
N PHE A 163 -3.34 -22.55 -33.19
CA PHE A 163 -4.37 -23.51 -33.60
C PHE A 163 -4.96 -23.26 -35.00
N GLY A 164 -4.50 -22.23 -35.73
CA GLY A 164 -4.81 -22.05 -37.15
C GLY A 164 -6.30 -22.01 -37.49
N ILE A 165 -7.15 -21.56 -36.55
CA ILE A 165 -8.59 -21.45 -36.77
C ILE A 165 -8.85 -20.10 -37.45
N SER A 166 -9.00 -20.15 -38.78
CA SER A 166 -9.51 -19.08 -39.64
C SER A 166 -10.98 -18.78 -39.34
#